data_AF-A0A3D6BF33-F1
#
_entry.id   AF-A0A3D6BF33-F1
#
_cell.length_a   1.000
_cell.length_b   1.000
_cell.length_c   1.000
_cell.angle_alpha   90.00
_cell.angle_beta   90.00
_cell.angle_gamma   90.00
#
_symmetry.space_group_name_H-M   'P 1'
#
loop_
_entity.id
_entity.type
_entity.pdbx_description
1 polymer ?
#
loop_
_entity_poly.entity_id
_entity_poly.type
_entity_poly.pdbx_seq_one_letter_code
_entity_poly.pdbx_strand_id
1 'polypeptide(L)'
;MMETNQLNFVSSLVRGYGFTEREENVILSNLSLSNKEIGKMIFRTEASIRKFLNKKGIKRSKFQLAAIRSQVAENQKGEHNPNWRNGSSKFPYRYKKSRAIKDKIKILAREKVRRAILRGALIPQPCEVCGKLENIEGHHWDYTKPLEVNWLCKEHHIKADQQRRAIECNFTVSRYDS
;
A
#
# COMPACT_ATOMS: atom_id res chain seq x y z
N MET A 1 22.79 -34.46 -42.14
CA MET A 1 22.41 -34.51 -40.70
C MET A 1 22.22 -33.08 -40.22
N MET A 2 21.35 -32.89 -39.23
CA MET A 2 20.86 -31.63 -38.65
C MET A 2 19.55 -31.10 -39.25
N GLU A 3 18.50 -31.91 -39.06
CA GLU A 3 17.13 -31.43 -38.89
C GLU A 3 17.09 -30.48 -37.69
N THR A 4 16.94 -29.19 -37.96
CA THR A 4 16.63 -28.21 -36.91
C THR A 4 15.13 -28.28 -36.68
N ASN A 5 14.80 -29.05 -35.65
CA ASN A 5 13.49 -29.23 -35.04
C ASN A 5 12.86 -27.84 -34.77
N GLN A 6 12.08 -27.36 -35.74
CA GLN A 6 11.31 -26.14 -35.62
C GLN A 6 10.22 -26.37 -34.58
N LEU A 7 10.55 -25.93 -33.36
CA LEU A 7 9.65 -25.41 -32.32
C LEU A 7 8.17 -25.76 -32.56
N ASN A 8 7.77 -26.89 -31.97
CA ASN A 8 6.37 -27.22 -31.73
C ASN A 8 5.70 -26.08 -30.95
N PHE A 9 5.12 -25.14 -31.68
CA PHE A 9 4.18 -24.16 -31.17
C PHE A 9 2.87 -24.92 -30.88
N VAL A 10 2.88 -25.69 -29.79
CA VAL A 10 1.65 -26.24 -29.21
C VAL A 10 0.83 -25.06 -28.71
N SER A 11 -0.03 -24.57 -29.60
CA SER A 11 -1.23 -23.81 -29.30
C SER A 11 -2.08 -24.61 -28.30
N SER A 12 -1.75 -24.52 -27.01
CA SER A 12 -2.61 -25.02 -25.96
C SER A 12 -3.82 -24.09 -25.91
N LEU A 13 -4.90 -24.54 -26.53
CA LEU A 13 -6.23 -23.94 -26.49
C LEU A 13 -6.50 -23.27 -25.14
N VAL A 14 -6.51 -21.93 -25.13
CA VAL A 14 -6.93 -21.13 -23.98
C VAL A 14 -8.43 -21.36 -23.79
N ARG A 15 -8.81 -22.40 -23.06
CA ARG A 15 -10.23 -22.63 -22.73
C ARG A 15 -10.67 -21.56 -21.71
N GLY A 16 -11.61 -20.71 -22.12
CA GLY A 16 -12.62 -19.97 -21.33
C GLY A 16 -12.22 -19.09 -20.13
N TYR A 17 -10.96 -19.08 -19.67
CA TYR A 17 -10.60 -18.52 -18.36
C TYR A 17 -9.22 -17.87 -18.31
N GLY A 18 -8.46 -17.88 -19.42
CA GLY A 18 -7.14 -17.25 -19.51
C GLY A 18 -5.99 -18.04 -18.89
N PHE A 19 -6.22 -19.30 -18.51
CA PHE A 19 -5.19 -20.24 -18.03
C PHE A 19 -5.06 -21.40 -19.02
N THR A 20 -3.83 -21.84 -19.26
CA THR A 20 -3.49 -23.06 -19.99
C THR A 20 -3.70 -24.28 -19.10
N GLU A 21 -3.87 -25.46 -19.70
CA GLU A 21 -4.02 -26.73 -18.97
C GLU A 21 -2.83 -26.99 -18.02
N ARG A 22 -1.61 -26.64 -18.46
CA ARG A 22 -0.41 -26.73 -17.64
C ARG A 22 -0.50 -25.83 -16.40
N GLU A 23 -0.95 -24.58 -16.57
CA GLU A 23 -1.14 -23.65 -15.45
C GLU A 23 -2.23 -24.15 -14.49
N GLU A 24 -3.36 -24.67 -15.00
CA GLU A 24 -4.42 -25.26 -14.17
C GLU A 24 -3.87 -26.41 -13.32
N ASN A 25 -3.10 -27.33 -13.91
CA ASN A 25 -2.49 -28.44 -13.21
C ASN A 25 -1.52 -28.00 -12.11
N VAL A 26 -0.74 -26.94 -12.35
CA VAL A 26 0.15 -26.35 -11.33
C VAL A 26 -0.68 -25.76 -10.18
N ILE A 27 -1.78 -25.07 -10.46
CA ILE A 27 -2.65 -24.50 -9.42
C ILE A 27 -3.25 -25.60 -8.55
N LEU A 28 -3.79 -26.65 -9.17
CA LEU A 28 -4.50 -27.74 -8.48
C LEU A 28 -3.57 -28.61 -7.63
N SER A 29 -2.34 -28.87 -8.11
CA SER A 29 -1.34 -29.63 -7.35
C SER A 29 -0.74 -28.85 -6.17
N ASN A 30 -0.85 -27.52 -6.15
CA ASN A 30 -0.22 -26.66 -5.14
C ASN A 30 -1.22 -25.94 -4.22
N LEU A 31 -2.42 -26.51 -4.01
CA LEU A 31 -3.45 -25.88 -3.16
C LEU A 31 -3.04 -25.68 -1.68
N SER A 32 -1.96 -26.32 -1.21
CA SER A 32 -1.36 -26.07 0.11
C SER A 32 -0.52 -24.80 0.20
N LEU A 33 -0.24 -24.14 -0.94
CA LEU A 33 0.49 -22.88 -1.01
C LEU A 33 -0.48 -21.68 -1.07
N SER A 34 0.01 -20.50 -0.71
CA SER A 34 -0.77 -19.27 -0.84
C SER A 34 -1.03 -18.94 -2.31
N ASN A 35 -2.14 -18.24 -2.60
CA ASN A 35 -2.44 -17.79 -3.96
C ASN A 35 -1.30 -16.94 -4.56
N LYS A 36 -0.56 -16.22 -3.73
CA LYS A 36 0.60 -15.40 -4.14
C LYS A 36 1.76 -16.28 -4.59
N GLU A 37 2.04 -17.37 -3.89
CA GLU A 37 3.10 -18.31 -4.24
C GLU A 37 2.78 -19.10 -5.50
N ILE A 38 1.54 -19.63 -5.61
CA ILE A 38 1.07 -20.28 -6.83
C ILE A 38 1.17 -19.31 -8.01
N GLY A 39 0.73 -18.06 -7.83
CA GLY A 39 0.83 -17.01 -8.85
C GLY A 39 2.27 -16.80 -9.32
N LYS A 40 3.24 -16.72 -8.41
CA LYS A 40 4.66 -16.59 -8.76
C LYS A 40 5.18 -17.75 -9.61
N MET A 41 4.76 -18.99 -9.32
CA MET A 41 5.21 -20.18 -10.06
C MET A 41 4.79 -20.14 -11.53
N ILE A 42 3.65 -19.53 -11.84
CA ILE A 42 3.11 -19.42 -13.20
C ILE A 42 3.10 -17.99 -13.74
N PHE A 43 3.84 -17.07 -13.12
CA PHE A 43 3.91 -15.65 -13.50
C PHE A 43 2.55 -14.94 -13.62
N ARG A 44 1.63 -15.25 -12.70
CA ARG A 44 0.30 -14.63 -12.57
C ARG A 44 0.12 -13.89 -11.26
N THR A 45 -0.84 -12.96 -11.23
CA THR A 45 -1.21 -12.25 -10.02
C THR A 45 -2.03 -13.12 -9.09
N GLU A 46 -1.89 -12.90 -7.78
CA GLU A 46 -2.70 -13.55 -6.75
C GLU A 46 -4.21 -13.43 -7.02
N ALA A 47 -4.64 -12.26 -7.50
CA ALA A 47 -6.03 -11.98 -7.84
C ALA A 47 -6.55 -12.89 -8.97
N SER A 48 -5.70 -13.20 -9.95
CA SER A 48 -6.05 -14.10 -11.04
C SER A 48 -6.29 -15.53 -10.53
N ILE A 49 -5.39 -16.04 -9.68
CA ILE A 49 -5.52 -17.37 -9.05
C ILE A 49 -6.80 -17.44 -8.21
N ARG A 50 -7.07 -16.42 -7.41
CA ARG A 50 -8.29 -16.34 -6.59
C ARG A 50 -9.55 -16.38 -7.47
N LYS A 51 -9.57 -15.62 -8.57
CA LYS A 51 -10.69 -15.60 -9.52
C LYS A 51 -10.91 -16.97 -10.16
N PHE A 52 -9.82 -17.65 -10.55
CA PHE A 52 -9.86 -19.01 -11.07
C PHE A 52 -10.49 -20.00 -10.09
N LEU A 53 -9.99 -20.06 -8.85
CA LEU A 53 -10.50 -20.96 -7.82
C LEU A 53 -11.98 -20.72 -7.52
N ASN A 54 -12.37 -19.45 -7.36
CA ASN A 54 -13.77 -19.08 -7.11
C ASN A 54 -14.69 -19.53 -8.25
N LYS A 55 -14.29 -19.28 -9.51
CA LYS A 55 -15.11 -19.61 -10.68
C LYS A 55 -15.25 -21.12 -10.90
N LYS A 56 -14.22 -21.90 -10.56
CA LYS A 56 -14.24 -23.37 -10.59
C LYS A 56 -14.87 -23.99 -9.32
N GLY A 57 -15.27 -23.18 -8.34
CA GLY A 57 -15.87 -23.65 -7.08
C GLY A 57 -14.89 -24.42 -6.18
N ILE A 58 -13.58 -24.26 -6.38
CA ILE A 58 -12.56 -25.02 -5.65
C ILE A 58 -12.36 -24.42 -4.27
N LYS A 59 -12.62 -25.22 -3.24
CA LYS A 59 -12.35 -24.88 -1.84
C LYS A 59 -11.16 -25.68 -1.34
N ARG A 60 -10.27 -25.00 -0.59
CA ARG A 60 -9.13 -25.66 0.07
C ARG A 60 -9.60 -26.45 1.29
N SER A 61 -8.96 -27.58 1.54
CA SER A 61 -9.20 -28.38 2.73
C SER A 61 -8.70 -27.69 4.00
N LYS A 62 -9.16 -28.13 5.18
CA LYS A 62 -8.69 -27.61 6.47
C LYS A 62 -7.17 -27.75 6.62
N PHE A 63 -6.60 -28.88 6.16
CA PHE A 63 -5.17 -29.14 6.19
C PHE A 63 -4.38 -28.16 5.30
N GLN A 64 -4.84 -27.94 4.07
CA GLN A 64 -4.23 -26.99 3.14
C GLN A 64 -4.25 -25.56 3.72
N LEU A 65 -5.38 -25.15 4.32
CA LEU A 65 -5.49 -23.84 4.98
C LEU A 65 -4.55 -23.71 6.18
N ALA A 66 -4.36 -24.79 6.96
CA ALA A 66 -3.42 -24.80 8.08
C ALA A 66 -1.96 -24.64 7.61
N ALA A 67 -1.58 -25.34 6.54
CA ALA A 67 -0.26 -25.20 5.92
C ALA A 67 0.03 -23.75 5.49
N ILE A 68 -0.92 -23.13 4.77
CA ILE A 68 -0.81 -21.73 4.35
C ILE A 68 -0.65 -20.80 5.56
N ARG A 69 -1.46 -20.99 6.61
CA ARG A 69 -1.38 -20.16 7.82
C ARG A 69 -0.04 -20.28 8.53
N SER A 70 0.50 -21.48 8.63
CA SER A 70 1.82 -21.73 9.24
C SER A 70 2.92 -21.00 8.47
N GLN A 71 2.94 -21.14 7.15
CA GLN A 71 3.90 -20.47 6.27
C GLN A 71 3.81 -18.94 6.33
N VAL A 72 2.58 -18.39 6.32
CA VAL A 72 2.37 -16.94 6.44
C VAL A 72 2.81 -16.44 7.82
N ALA A 73 2.54 -17.18 8.89
CA ALA A 73 2.96 -16.81 10.24
C ALA A 73 4.49 -16.76 10.37
N GLU A 74 5.20 -17.69 9.73
CA GLU A 74 6.67 -17.70 9.71
C GLU A 74 7.24 -16.51 8.93
N ASN A 75 6.67 -16.22 7.76
CA ASN A 75 7.04 -15.06 6.93
C ASN A 75 6.75 -13.70 7.60
N GLN A 76 6.00 -13.67 8.70
CA GLN A 76 5.70 -12.44 9.46
C GLN A 76 6.62 -12.23 10.67
N LYS A 77 7.61 -13.11 10.88
CA LYS A 77 8.60 -12.97 11.96
C LYS A 77 9.94 -12.45 11.44
N GLY A 78 10.71 -11.87 12.35
CA GLY A 78 12.11 -11.51 12.12
C GLY A 78 12.34 -10.58 10.94
N GLU A 79 13.47 -10.77 10.28
CA GLU A 79 13.95 -9.93 9.16
C GLU A 79 13.14 -10.14 7.87
N HIS A 80 12.44 -11.27 7.74
CA HIS A 80 11.65 -11.63 6.56
C HIS A 80 10.25 -11.01 6.54
N ASN A 81 9.82 -10.39 7.64
CA ASN A 81 8.53 -9.71 7.67
C ASN A 81 8.58 -8.48 6.74
N PRO A 82 7.75 -8.42 5.67
CA PRO A 82 7.75 -7.26 4.76
C PRO A 82 7.30 -5.96 5.44
N ASN A 83 6.66 -6.03 6.61
CA ASN A 83 6.33 -4.87 7.43
C ASN A 83 7.47 -4.46 8.38
N TRP A 84 8.58 -5.20 8.40
CA TRP A 84 9.76 -4.92 9.21
C TRP A 84 10.57 -3.77 8.60
N ARG A 85 10.47 -2.60 9.23
CA ARG A 85 11.19 -1.37 8.83
C ARG A 85 12.56 -1.29 9.55
N ASN A 86 13.51 -2.12 9.14
CA ASN A 86 14.89 -2.16 9.66
C ASN A 86 14.97 -2.14 11.20
N GLY A 87 14.12 -2.89 11.90
CA GLY A 87 14.21 -2.99 13.36
C GLY A 87 13.97 -1.69 14.14
N SER A 88 13.22 -0.72 13.59
CA SER A 88 12.82 0.54 14.26
C SER A 88 11.88 0.37 15.47
N SER A 89 11.97 -0.76 16.16
CA SER A 89 11.21 -1.08 17.36
C SER A 89 12.05 -1.92 18.33
N LYS A 90 13.34 -1.59 18.52
CA LYS A 90 14.05 -2.01 19.75
C LYS A 90 13.33 -1.49 21.02
N PHE A 91 12.55 -0.41 20.87
CA PHE A 91 11.68 0.14 21.92
C PHE A 91 10.31 0.54 21.33
N PRO A 92 9.33 -0.37 21.23
CA PRO A 92 7.99 -0.07 20.75
C PRO A 92 7.37 1.16 21.45
N TYR A 93 7.67 1.34 22.73
CA TYR A 93 7.20 2.46 23.54
C TYR A 93 7.76 3.82 23.11
N ARG A 94 9.06 3.90 22.77
CA ARG A 94 9.69 5.17 22.35
C ARG A 94 9.20 5.62 20.97
N TYR A 95 9.02 4.67 20.05
CA TYR A 95 8.45 4.92 18.72
C TYR A 95 6.98 5.40 18.79
N LYS A 96 6.16 4.79 19.67
CA LYS A 96 4.78 5.24 19.92
C LYS A 96 4.75 6.65 20.53
N LYS A 97 5.63 6.96 21.50
CA LYS A 97 5.66 8.25 22.19
C LYS A 97 6.08 9.42 21.28
N SER A 98 7.12 9.26 20.45
CA SER A 98 7.58 10.32 19.54
C SER A 98 6.57 10.62 18.44
N ARG A 99 5.92 9.57 17.90
CA ARG A 99 4.85 9.73 16.92
C ARG A 99 3.62 10.40 17.54
N ALA A 100 3.24 10.01 18.76
CA ALA A 100 2.16 10.66 19.49
C ALA A 100 2.39 12.16 19.71
N ILE A 101 3.63 12.61 19.94
CA ILE A 101 3.96 14.04 20.08
C ILE A 101 3.85 14.80 18.75
N LYS A 102 4.43 14.27 17.66
CA LYS A 102 4.30 14.87 16.32
C LYS A 102 2.84 14.89 15.85
N ASP A 103 2.12 13.81 16.11
CA ASP A 103 0.70 13.69 15.80
C ASP A 103 -0.10 14.67 16.66
N LYS A 104 0.30 14.94 17.91
CA LYS A 104 -0.39 15.91 18.79
C LYS A 104 -0.42 17.32 18.20
N ILE A 105 0.71 17.85 17.68
CA ILE A 105 0.73 19.20 17.09
C ILE A 105 -0.22 19.27 15.88
N LYS A 106 -0.19 18.24 15.01
CA LYS A 106 -1.08 18.16 13.84
C LYS A 106 -2.55 18.05 14.24
N ILE A 107 -2.87 17.25 15.25
CA ILE A 107 -4.22 17.09 15.80
C ILE A 107 -4.71 18.43 16.34
N LEU A 108 -3.90 19.11 17.15
CA LEU A 108 -4.25 20.41 17.73
C LEU A 108 -4.45 21.49 16.66
N ALA A 109 -3.63 21.50 15.61
CA ALA A 109 -3.79 22.45 14.51
C ALA A 109 -5.11 22.25 13.77
N ARG A 110 -5.41 21.01 13.38
CA ARG A 110 -6.68 20.66 12.73
C ARG A 110 -7.89 21.00 13.61
N GLU A 111 -7.81 20.71 14.90
CA GLU A 111 -8.89 21.00 15.84
C GLU A 111 -9.13 22.52 15.98
N LYS A 112 -8.05 23.33 16.01
CA LYS A 112 -8.16 24.79 16.02
C LYS A 112 -8.79 25.35 14.75
N VAL A 113 -8.42 24.82 13.58
CA VAL A 113 -9.05 25.17 12.29
C VAL A 113 -10.53 24.83 12.31
N ARG A 114 -10.87 23.57 12.66
CA ARG A 114 -12.25 23.10 12.73
C ARG A 114 -13.09 24.00 13.64
N ARG A 115 -12.58 24.34 14.82
CA ARG A 115 -13.23 25.30 15.71
C ARG A 115 -13.38 26.65 15.04
N ALA A 116 -12.32 27.23 14.48
CA ALA A 116 -12.37 28.52 13.78
C ALA A 116 -13.45 28.59 12.69
N ILE A 117 -13.61 27.52 11.91
CA ILE A 117 -14.67 27.41 10.91
C ILE A 117 -16.06 27.39 11.57
N LEU A 118 -16.24 26.58 12.60
CA LEU A 118 -17.54 26.45 13.29
C LEU A 118 -18.02 27.75 13.94
N ARG A 119 -17.11 28.58 14.44
CA ARG A 119 -17.43 29.92 14.99
C ARG A 119 -17.43 31.03 13.93
N GLY A 120 -17.27 30.70 12.64
CA GLY A 120 -17.24 31.68 11.55
C GLY A 120 -16.01 32.59 11.52
N ALA A 121 -15.02 32.36 12.38
CA ALA A 121 -13.79 33.14 12.46
C ALA A 121 -12.80 32.80 11.32
N LEU A 122 -13.04 31.69 10.62
CA LEU A 122 -12.25 31.26 9.47
C LEU A 122 -13.19 30.69 8.40
N ILE A 123 -13.14 31.24 7.19
CA ILE A 123 -14.04 30.84 6.10
C ILE A 123 -13.22 30.02 5.08
N PRO A 124 -13.61 28.75 4.81
CA PRO A 124 -13.00 27.97 3.74
C PRO A 124 -13.02 28.69 2.40
N GLN A 125 -11.89 28.72 1.70
CA GLN A 125 -11.77 29.35 0.39
C GLN A 125 -11.70 28.29 -0.72
N PRO A 126 -11.98 28.65 -1.98
CA PRO A 126 -11.65 27.80 -3.12
C PRO A 126 -10.16 27.41 -3.13
N CYS A 127 -9.85 26.34 -3.86
CA CYS A 127 -8.49 25.87 -4.00
C CYS A 127 -7.58 26.98 -4.57
N GLU A 128 -6.51 27.32 -3.87
CA GLU A 128 -5.57 28.37 -4.29
C GLU A 128 -4.86 28.08 -5.62
N VAL A 129 -4.77 26.80 -6.01
CA VAL A 129 -4.07 26.38 -7.24
C VAL A 129 -5.01 26.33 -8.44
N CYS A 130 -6.24 25.83 -8.28
CA CYS A 130 -7.16 25.58 -9.41
C CYS A 130 -8.56 26.18 -9.27
N GLY A 131 -8.85 26.90 -8.19
CA GLY A 131 -10.14 27.56 -7.98
C GLY A 131 -11.33 26.65 -7.72
N LYS A 132 -11.15 25.32 -7.67
CA LYS A 132 -12.24 24.37 -7.33
C LYS A 132 -12.83 24.72 -5.97
N LEU A 133 -14.14 24.53 -5.82
CA LEU A 133 -14.87 24.73 -4.56
C LEU A 133 -15.20 23.41 -3.85
N GLU A 134 -14.99 22.28 -4.52
CA GLU A 134 -15.31 20.95 -3.99
C GLU A 134 -14.08 20.28 -3.38
N ASN A 135 -14.32 19.45 -2.35
CA ASN A 135 -13.30 18.65 -1.68
C ASN A 135 -12.10 19.47 -1.21
N ILE A 136 -12.40 20.63 -0.61
CA ILE A 136 -11.40 21.56 -0.09
C ILE A 136 -10.99 21.17 1.32
N GLU A 137 -9.70 21.05 1.51
CA GLU A 137 -9.06 20.72 2.75
C GLU A 137 -8.07 21.83 3.13
N GLY A 138 -7.97 22.07 4.43
CA GLY A 138 -6.99 23.00 4.96
C GLY A 138 -5.61 22.36 5.05
N HIS A 139 -4.67 22.84 4.23
CA HIS A 139 -3.27 22.42 4.25
C HIS A 139 -2.44 23.30 5.20
N HIS A 140 -1.58 22.66 5.99
CA HIS A 140 -0.64 23.34 6.90
C HIS A 140 0.81 23.08 6.45
N TRP A 141 1.49 24.13 5.99
CA TRP A 141 2.96 24.09 5.80
C TRP A 141 3.69 24.10 7.13
N ASP A 142 3.21 24.90 8.09
CA ASP A 142 3.69 24.98 9.47
C ASP A 142 2.56 24.70 10.48
N TYR A 143 2.60 23.51 11.09
CA TYR A 143 1.60 23.11 12.08
C TYR A 143 1.71 23.87 13.42
N THR A 144 2.77 24.66 13.65
CA THR A 144 2.86 25.54 14.83
C THR A 144 1.96 26.77 14.69
N LYS A 145 1.52 27.07 13.48
CA LYS A 145 0.64 28.18 13.12
C LYS A 145 -0.72 27.66 12.64
N PRO A 146 -1.58 27.24 13.57
CA PRO A 146 -2.73 26.40 13.25
C PRO A 146 -3.80 27.10 12.40
N LEU A 147 -3.88 28.42 12.43
CA LEU A 147 -4.86 29.20 11.66
C LEU A 147 -4.29 29.72 10.33
N GLU A 148 -2.99 29.57 10.09
CA GLU A 148 -2.39 29.81 8.78
C GLU A 148 -2.57 28.54 7.94
N VAL A 149 -3.61 28.56 7.09
CA VAL A 149 -4.06 27.41 6.32
C VAL A 149 -4.19 27.80 4.87
N ASN A 150 -3.62 27.00 3.97
CA ASN A 150 -3.87 27.11 2.55
C ASN A 150 -5.04 26.21 2.16
N TRP A 151 -5.99 26.75 1.43
CA TRP A 151 -7.16 25.98 1.01
C TRP A 151 -6.84 25.25 -0.30
N LEU A 152 -6.83 23.93 -0.28
CA LEU A 152 -6.46 23.11 -1.42
C LEU A 152 -7.50 22.03 -1.67
N CYS A 153 -7.78 21.73 -2.93
CA CYS A 153 -8.53 20.52 -3.26
C CYS A 153 -7.67 19.29 -2.94
N LYS A 154 -8.32 18.15 -2.70
CA LYS A 154 -7.66 16.88 -2.36
C LYS A 154 -6.43 16.54 -3.21
N GLU A 155 -6.49 16.74 -4.53
CA GLU A 155 -5.36 16.48 -5.44
C GLU A 155 -4.15 17.35 -5.14
N HIS A 156 -4.37 18.67 -4.97
CA HIS A 156 -3.30 19.62 -4.66
C HIS A 156 -2.82 19.48 -3.21
N HIS A 157 -3.70 19.11 -2.29
CA HIS A 157 -3.33 18.81 -0.91
C HIS A 157 -2.35 17.63 -0.83
N ILE A 158 -2.61 16.55 -1.59
CA ILE A 158 -1.69 15.40 -1.64
C ILE A 158 -0.32 15.81 -2.21
N LYS A 159 -0.29 16.62 -3.27
CA LYS A 159 0.96 17.12 -3.86
C LYS A 159 1.73 18.01 -2.87
N ALA A 160 1.04 18.93 -2.18
CA ALA A 160 1.63 19.78 -1.15
C ALA A 160 2.20 18.94 0.01
N ASP A 161 1.49 17.91 0.46
CA ASP A 161 1.99 16.98 1.47
C ASP A 161 3.23 16.19 1.02
N GLN A 162 3.31 15.82 -0.27
CA GLN A 162 4.50 15.18 -0.85
C GLN A 162 5.69 16.15 -0.86
N GLN A 163 5.47 17.40 -1.31
CA GLN A 163 6.49 18.45 -1.32
C GLN A 163 7.01 18.73 0.09
N ARG A 164 6.11 18.92 1.07
CA ARG A 164 6.46 19.13 2.48
C ARG A 164 7.34 18.00 3.02
N ARG A 165 7.01 16.75 2.67
CA ARG A 165 7.79 15.56 3.07
C ARG A 165 9.15 15.49 2.38
N ALA A 166 9.23 15.88 1.11
CA ALA A 166 10.50 15.93 0.37
C ALA A 166 11.45 16.98 0.98
N ILE A 167 10.93 18.16 1.34
CA ILE A 167 11.68 19.21 2.03
C ILE A 167 12.18 18.73 3.40
N GLU A 168 11.30 18.10 4.20
CA GLU A 168 11.67 17.49 5.50
C GLU A 168 12.79 16.45 5.34
N CYS A 169 12.77 15.66 4.26
CA CYS A 169 13.78 14.64 3.97
C CYS A 169 15.14 15.27 3.62
N ASN A 170 15.17 16.22 2.68
CA ASN A 170 16.41 16.84 2.21
C ASN A 170 17.17 17.57 3.32
N PHE A 171 16.45 18.18 4.27
CA PHE A 171 17.05 18.85 5.42
C PHE A 171 17.61 17.88 6.49
N THR A 172 17.07 16.66 6.55
CA THR A 172 17.60 15.63 7.46
C THR A 172 18.84 14.92 6.91
N VAL A 173 18.99 14.83 5.58
CA VAL A 173 20.19 14.25 4.94
C VAL A 173 21.39 15.19 5.13
N SER A 174 21.21 16.51 4.95
CA SER A 174 22.31 17.48 5.09
C SER A 174 22.88 17.64 6.51
N ARG A 175 22.21 17.12 7.54
CA ARG A 175 22.63 17.22 8.95
C ARG A 175 23.44 16.01 9.43
N TYR A 176 23.51 14.96 8.62
CA TYR A 176 24.27 13.74 8.94
C TYR A 176 25.51 13.54 8.06
N ASP A 177 25.69 14.38 7.04
CA ASP A 177 26.82 14.36 6.11
C ASP A 177 27.86 15.47 6.40
N SER A 178 27.86 16.05 7.61
CA SER A 178 28.81 17.08 8.07
C SER A 178 29.51 16.69 9.36
#